data_AF-A0A181ZFH5-F1
#
_entry.id   AF-A0A181ZFH5-F1
#
_cell.length_a   1.000
_cell.length_b   1.000
_cell.length_c   1.000
_cell.angle_alpha   90.00
_cell.angle_beta   90.00
_cell.angle_gamma   90.00
#
_symmetry.space_group_name_H-M   'P 1'
#
loop_
_entity.id
_entity.type
_entity.pdbx_description
1 polymer ?
#
loop_
_entity_poly.entity_id
_entity_poly.type
_entity_poly.pdbx_seq_one_letter_code
_entity_poly.pdbx_strand_id
1 'polypeptide(L)'
;MTEGIEALAAWPPAAVATVVAALAAAALTLLGAVVGGCWAIVRWRRDVEREERDRYWARLTVVFELVSGDDVGRHELGYALAAAMCDMQKIPRGEEPGAKVMRELLSRSRETG
;
A
#
# COMPACT_ATOMS: atom_id res chain seq x y z
N MET A 1 -21.57 -45.80 -0.60
CA MET A 1 -21.32 -44.52 0.11
C MET A 1 -22.63 -44.00 0.73
N THR A 2 -23.29 -44.76 1.60
CA THR A 2 -24.54 -44.33 2.26
C THR A 2 -24.50 -44.41 3.78
N GLU A 3 -23.50 -45.09 4.36
CA GLU A 3 -23.36 -45.26 5.83
C GLU A 3 -23.41 -43.93 6.60
N GLY A 4 -22.84 -42.84 6.07
CA GLY A 4 -22.88 -41.53 6.71
C GLY A 4 -24.27 -40.87 6.71
N ILE A 5 -25.09 -41.11 5.69
CA ILE A 5 -26.44 -40.53 5.54
C ILE A 5 -27.44 -41.31 6.41
N GLU A 6 -27.32 -42.63 6.44
CA GLU A 6 -28.16 -43.52 7.26
C GLU A 6 -27.96 -43.27 8.77
N ALA A 7 -26.72 -43.00 9.20
CA ALA A 7 -26.42 -42.65 10.59
C ALA A 7 -27.00 -41.27 11.01
N LEU A 8 -27.03 -40.30 10.09
CA LEU A 8 -27.64 -38.98 10.30
C LEU A 8 -29.16 -39.04 10.41
N ALA A 9 -29.81 -39.95 9.67
CA ALA A 9 -31.25 -40.16 9.74
C ALA A 9 -31.72 -40.74 11.08
N ALA A 10 -30.84 -41.42 11.82
CA ALA A 10 -31.12 -41.96 13.15
C ALA A 10 -31.02 -40.91 14.28
N TRP A 11 -30.48 -39.72 14.00
CA TRP A 11 -30.30 -38.66 14.99
C TRP A 11 -31.58 -37.84 15.16
N PRO A 12 -31.88 -37.36 16.39
CA PRO A 12 -32.98 -36.43 16.58
C PRO A 12 -32.73 -35.15 15.76
N PRO A 13 -33.76 -34.59 15.10
CA PRO A 13 -33.60 -33.47 14.15
C PRO A 13 -32.98 -32.23 14.79
N ALA A 14 -33.18 -32.03 16.10
CA ALA A 14 -32.54 -30.98 16.86
C ALA A 14 -31.00 -31.11 16.89
N ALA A 15 -30.46 -32.34 16.99
CA ALA A 15 -29.02 -32.58 17.00
C ALA A 15 -28.38 -32.35 15.61
N VAL A 16 -29.11 -32.68 14.54
CA VAL A 16 -28.66 -32.37 13.18
C VAL A 16 -28.63 -30.86 12.96
N ALA A 17 -29.69 -30.16 13.38
CA ALA A 17 -29.79 -28.72 13.27
C ALA A 17 -28.66 -28.00 14.03
N THR A 18 -28.29 -28.45 15.22
CA THR A 18 -27.21 -27.83 16.01
C THR A 18 -25.84 -28.02 15.35
N VAL A 19 -25.54 -29.21 14.81
CA VAL A 19 -24.28 -29.46 14.10
C VAL A 19 -24.19 -28.62 12.83
N VAL A 20 -25.27 -28.56 12.04
CA VAL A 20 -25.34 -27.73 10.83
C VAL A 20 -25.17 -26.25 11.17
N ALA A 21 -25.85 -25.77 12.23
CA ALA A 21 -25.70 -24.39 12.69
C ALA A 21 -24.28 -24.09 13.15
N ALA A 22 -23.63 -25.01 13.88
CA ALA A 22 -22.25 -24.87 14.32
C ALA A 22 -21.27 -24.83 13.14
N LEU A 23 -21.47 -25.70 12.14
CA LEU A 23 -20.67 -25.70 10.92
C LEU A 23 -20.85 -24.41 10.11
N ALA A 24 -22.09 -23.93 9.98
CA ALA A 24 -22.38 -22.67 9.29
C ALA A 24 -21.74 -21.49 10.02
N ALA A 25 -21.84 -21.44 11.35
CA ALA A 25 -21.20 -20.40 12.16
C ALA A 25 -19.67 -20.42 12.00
N ALA A 26 -19.04 -21.60 12.09
CA ALA A 26 -17.60 -21.75 11.90
C ALA A 26 -17.15 -21.32 10.50
N ALA A 27 -17.90 -21.70 9.47
CA ALA A 27 -17.62 -21.29 8.09
C ALA A 27 -17.70 -19.77 7.92
N LEU A 28 -18.72 -19.12 8.49
CA LEU A 28 -18.86 -17.67 8.46
C LEU A 28 -17.74 -16.97 9.23
N THR A 29 -17.33 -17.49 10.38
CA THR A 29 -16.19 -16.96 11.13
C THR A 29 -14.88 -17.04 10.33
N LEU A 30 -14.62 -18.16 9.66
CA LEU A 30 -13.46 -18.32 8.79
C LEU A 30 -13.48 -17.34 7.62
N LEU A 31 -14.63 -17.16 6.96
CA LEU A 31 -14.79 -16.17 5.89
C LEU A 31 -14.54 -14.75 6.40
N GLY A 32 -15.09 -14.40 7.57
CA GLY A 32 -14.85 -13.10 8.20
C GLY A 32 -13.37 -12.87 8.50
N ALA A 33 -12.66 -13.88 9.01
CA ALA A 33 -11.23 -13.81 9.27
C ALA A 33 -10.41 -13.62 7.99
N VAL A 34 -10.75 -14.33 6.91
CA VAL A 34 -10.08 -14.18 5.61
C VAL A 34 -10.31 -12.80 5.02
N VAL A 35 -11.55 -12.31 5.01
CA VAL A 35 -11.88 -10.97 4.49
C VAL A 35 -11.20 -9.88 5.33
N GLY A 36 -11.24 -10.01 6.66
CA GLY A 36 -10.58 -9.09 7.57
C GLY A 36 -9.05 -9.09 7.39
N GLY A 37 -8.44 -10.26 7.22
CA GLY A 37 -7.01 -10.41 6.94
C GLY A 37 -6.62 -9.78 5.60
N CYS A 38 -7.35 -10.07 4.53
CA CYS A 38 -7.14 -9.47 3.22
C CYS A 38 -7.27 -7.94 3.26
N TRP A 39 -8.31 -7.44 3.94
CA TRP A 39 -8.50 -6.00 4.13
C TRP A 39 -7.35 -5.36 4.90
N ALA A 40 -6.90 -5.99 6.00
CA ALA A 40 -5.78 -5.51 6.79
C ALA A 40 -4.49 -5.43 5.95
N ILE A 41 -4.23 -6.43 5.11
CA ILE A 41 -3.08 -6.42 4.18
C ILE A 41 -3.20 -5.28 3.18
N VAL A 42 -4.35 -5.14 2.52
CA VAL A 42 -4.58 -4.07 1.53
C VAL A 42 -4.43 -2.69 2.18
N ARG A 43 -4.98 -2.52 3.39
CA ARG A 43 -4.84 -1.28 4.17
C ARG A 43 -3.38 -1.03 4.54
N TRP A 44 -2.66 -2.06 5.00
CA TRP A 44 -1.24 -1.93 5.34
C TRP A 44 -0.40 -1.51 4.15
N ARG A 45 -0.61 -2.11 2.96
CA ARG A 45 0.11 -1.70 1.74
C ARG A 45 -0.15 -0.23 1.39
N ARG A 46 -1.41 0.22 1.49
CA ARG A 46 -1.77 1.63 1.27
C ARG A 46 -1.17 2.57 2.30
N ASP A 47 -1.00 2.12 3.54
CA ASP A 47 -0.39 2.92 4.61
C ASP A 47 1.14 2.99 4.42
N VAL A 48 1.80 1.89 4.04
CA VAL A 48 3.24 1.86 3.72
C VAL A 48 3.57 2.77 2.54
N GLU A 49 2.78 2.75 1.46
CA GLU A 49 2.98 3.66 0.32
C GLU A 49 2.92 5.15 0.71
N ARG A 50 2.07 5.50 1.69
CA ARG A 50 2.00 6.87 2.22
C ARG A 50 3.23 7.20 3.04
N GLU A 51 3.64 6.28 3.93
CA GLU A 51 4.79 6.49 4.80
C GLU A 51 6.10 6.61 4.02
N GLU A 52 6.28 5.80 2.96
CA GLU A 52 7.41 5.91 2.06
C GLU A 52 7.45 7.26 1.36
N ARG A 53 6.30 7.70 0.80
CA ARG A 53 6.19 9.01 0.16
C ARG A 53 6.55 10.14 1.12
N ASP A 54 6.06 10.10 2.35
CA ASP A 54 6.33 11.14 3.36
C ASP A 54 7.80 11.15 3.77
N ARG A 55 8.46 9.99 3.88
CA ARG A 55 9.91 9.91 4.09
C ARG A 55 10.71 10.47 2.92
N TYR A 56 10.29 10.22 1.68
CA TYR A 56 10.93 10.80 0.49
C TYR A 56 10.76 12.33 0.46
N TRP A 57 9.58 12.84 0.79
CA TRP A 57 9.34 14.28 0.93
C TRP A 57 10.23 14.91 2.00
N ALA A 58 10.34 14.30 3.18
CA ALA A 58 11.20 14.79 4.26
C ALA A 58 12.69 14.83 3.85
N ARG A 59 13.16 13.86 3.06
CA ARG A 59 14.53 13.86 2.53
C ARG A 59 14.72 14.96 1.48
N LEU A 60 13.75 15.14 0.59
CA LEU A 60 13.78 16.18 -0.44
C LEU A 60 13.79 17.60 0.16
N THR A 61 13.02 17.85 1.22
CA THR A 61 13.02 19.15 1.92
C THR A 61 14.37 19.47 2.54
N VAL A 62 15.05 18.48 3.13
CA VAL A 62 16.41 18.67 3.69
C VAL A 62 17.42 18.98 2.58
N VAL A 63 17.35 18.29 1.44
CA VAL A 63 18.19 18.60 0.27
C VAL A 63 17.89 20.00 -0.26
N PHE A 64 16.62 20.40 -0.30
CA PHE A 64 16.21 21.73 -0.72
C PHE A 64 16.80 22.81 0.17
N GLU A 65 16.66 22.70 1.49
CA GLU A 65 17.26 23.64 2.44
C GLU A 65 18.78 23.75 2.25
N LEU A 66 19.46 22.61 2.07
CA LEU A 66 20.91 22.56 1.86
C LEU A 66 21.33 23.23 0.54
N VAL A 67 20.51 23.14 -0.51
CA VAL A 67 20.77 23.74 -1.83
C VAL A 67 20.39 25.22 -1.86
N SER A 68 19.36 25.64 -1.12
CA SER A 68 18.91 27.03 -1.06
C SER A 68 19.72 27.92 -0.11
N GLY A 69 20.65 27.36 0.67
CA GLY A 69 21.50 28.12 1.59
C GLY A 69 22.61 28.92 0.90
N ASP A 70 22.65 30.22 1.19
CA ASP A 70 23.62 31.32 0.98
C ASP A 70 24.54 31.41 -0.26
N ASP A 71 24.62 30.41 -1.15
CA ASP A 71 25.41 30.47 -2.37
C ASP A 71 24.55 30.69 -3.64
N VAL A 72 24.78 31.85 -4.27
CA VAL A 72 24.06 32.36 -5.47
C VAL A 72 24.15 31.42 -6.69
N GLY A 73 25.12 30.50 -6.75
CA GLY A 73 25.28 29.52 -7.84
C GLY A 73 24.28 28.35 -7.82
N ARG A 74 23.49 28.19 -6.74
CA ARG A 74 22.55 27.08 -6.56
C ARG A 74 21.09 27.40 -6.92
N HIS A 75 20.82 28.60 -7.43
CA HIS A 75 19.45 29.01 -7.76
C HIS A 75 18.79 28.09 -8.81
N GLU A 76 19.54 27.65 -9.83
CA GLU A 76 19.04 26.70 -10.83
C GLU A 76 18.81 25.30 -10.25
N LEU A 77 19.66 24.85 -9.32
CA LEU A 77 19.49 23.57 -8.61
C LEU A 77 18.27 23.62 -7.68
N GLY A 78 18.03 24.74 -6.99
CA GLY A 78 16.84 24.97 -6.19
C GLY A 78 15.56 24.95 -7.03
N TYR A 79 15.57 25.59 -8.21
CA TYR A 79 14.43 25.56 -9.13
C TYR A 79 14.18 24.17 -9.73
N ALA A 80 15.23 23.45 -10.13
CA ALA A 80 15.11 22.08 -10.64
C ALA A 80 14.57 21.12 -9.57
N LEU A 81 15.00 21.29 -8.32
CA LEU A 81 14.52 20.51 -7.19
C LEU A 81 13.06 20.85 -6.82
N ALA A 82 12.69 22.14 -6.84
CA ALA A 82 11.32 22.58 -6.63
C ALA A 82 10.37 22.03 -7.72
N ALA A 83 10.80 22.03 -8.99
CA ALA A 83 10.06 21.43 -10.09
C ALA A 83 9.87 19.92 -9.89
N ALA A 84 10.93 19.22 -9.49
CA ALA A 84 10.89 17.79 -9.16
C ALA A 84 9.93 17.47 -8.00
N MET A 85 9.91 18.31 -6.96
CA MET A 85 8.94 18.21 -5.85
C MET A 85 7.50 18.43 -6.35
N CYS A 86 7.25 19.43 -7.19
CA CYS A 86 5.93 19.65 -7.80
C CYS A 86 5.48 18.48 -8.68
N ASP A 87 6.39 17.87 -9.43
CA ASP A 87 6.04 16.72 -10.27
C ASP A 87 5.77 15.47 -9.43
N MET A 88 6.43 15.30 -8.29
CA MET A 88 6.11 14.25 -7.31
C MET A 88 4.66 14.33 -6.80
N GLN A 89 4.04 15.53 -6.77
CA GLN A 89 2.62 15.70 -6.42
C GLN A 89 1.66 15.25 -7.54
N LYS A 90 2.13 15.20 -8.80
CA LYS A 90 1.34 14.80 -9.96
C LYS A 90 1.40 13.30 -10.27
N ILE A 91 2.29 12.55 -9.62
CA ILE A 91 2.47 11.12 -9.85
C ILE A 91 1.23 10.35 -9.35
N PRO A 92 0.54 9.58 -10.23
CA PRO A 92 -0.61 8.78 -9.83
C PRO A 92 -0.21 7.69 -8.83
N ARG A 93 -1.16 7.29 -7.96
CA ARG A 93 -0.96 6.24 -6.96
C ARG A 93 -0.53 4.93 -7.65
N GLY A 94 0.63 4.38 -7.28
CA GLY A 94 1.15 3.10 -7.78
C GLY A 94 2.42 3.16 -8.64
N GLU A 95 2.93 4.35 -8.96
CA GLU A 95 4.29 4.53 -9.52
C GLU A 95 5.27 4.91 -8.40
N GLU A 96 6.48 4.34 -8.39
CA GLU A 96 7.54 4.71 -7.43
C GLU A 96 7.96 6.17 -7.64
N PRO A 97 7.54 7.10 -6.75
CA PRO A 97 7.67 8.54 -7.02
C PRO A 97 9.14 8.98 -7.05
N GLY A 98 9.98 8.33 -6.23
CA GLY A 98 11.40 8.61 -6.15
C GLY A 98 12.18 8.19 -7.40
N ALA A 99 11.83 7.06 -8.05
CA ALA A 99 12.51 6.59 -9.24
C ALA A 99 12.26 7.52 -10.45
N LYS A 100 11.05 8.06 -10.57
CA LYS A 100 10.67 9.00 -11.64
C LYS A 100 11.35 10.35 -11.46
N VAL A 101 11.29 10.90 -10.25
CA VAL A 101 11.96 12.18 -9.91
C VAL A 101 13.47 12.08 -10.11
N MET A 102 14.11 11.01 -9.63
CA MET A 102 15.55 10.80 -9.80
C MET A 102 15.93 10.61 -11.27
N ARG A 103 15.12 9.89 -12.05
CA ARG A 103 15.31 9.74 -13.49
C ARG A 103 15.24 11.08 -14.22
N GLU A 104 14.28 11.92 -13.86
CA GLU A 104 14.05 13.22 -14.51
C GLU A 104 15.14 14.24 -14.17
N LEU A 105 15.62 14.23 -12.92
CA LEU A 105 16.78 15.03 -12.50
C LEU A 105 18.08 14.57 -13.19
N LEU A 106 18.31 13.25 -13.31
CA LEU A 106 19.50 12.69 -13.95
C LEU A 106 19.48 12.84 -15.48
N SER A 107 18.30 12.77 -16.13
CA SER A 107 18.20 12.96 -17.57
C SER A 107 18.44 14.42 -17.96
N ARG A 108 17.91 15.38 -17.19
CA ARG A 108 18.14 16.81 -17.44
C ARG A 108 19.60 17.21 -17.28
N SER A 109 20.30 16.63 -16.31
CA SER A 109 21.75 16.84 -16.10
C SER A 109 22.60 16.36 -17.29
N ARG A 110 22.08 15.48 -18.15
CA ARG A 110 22.83 14.88 -19.26
C ARG A 110 22.64 15.62 -20.58
N GLU A 111 21.63 16.49 -20.67
CA GLU A 111 21.35 17.32 -21.86
C GLU A 111 22.04 18.69 -21.81
N THR A 112 22.51 19.11 -20.64
CA THR A 112 23.20 20.40 -20.41
C THR A 112 24.73 20.30 -20.25
N GLY A 113 25.31 19.10 -20.45
CA GLY A 113 26.76 18.88 -20.50
C GLY A 113 27.22 18.54 -21.91
#